data_AF-Q3I5G4-F1
#
_entry.id   AF-Q3I5G4-F1
#
_cell.length_a   1.000
_cell.length_b   1.000
_cell.length_c   1.000
_cell.angle_alpha   90.00
_cell.angle_beta   90.00
_cell.angle_gamma   90.00
#
_symmetry.space_group_name_H-M   'P 1'
#
loop_
_entity.id
_entity.type
_entity.pdbx_description
1 polymer ?
#
loop_
_entity_poly.entity_id
_entity_poly.type
_entity_poly.pdbx_seq_one_letter_code
_entity_poly.pdbx_strand_id
1 'polypeptide(L)'
;KTQQLSNDHVCYFLYQILRGLKYIHSANVLHRDLKPSNLLLNTTCDLKICDFGLARIADPDHDHTGFLTEYVATRWYRAPEIMLNSKGYTKSIDVWSVGCILAEMLGNRPLFPGKHYLDQLNHILGVLGSPSQEDLMCIINDKARGYIQSLPLKAKVPWKRMYPKADAKALDLLDKMLTFNPNKRINVEQALAHPYLEQYYDPGDEPVAEEPFTFEMELDDLPKERLK
;
A
#
# COMPACT_ATOMS: atom_id res chain seq x y z
N LYS A 1 -25.44 -7.92 -1.21
CA LYS A 1 -25.02 -9.35 -1.27
C LYS A 1 -23.51 -9.35 -1.45
N THR A 2 -22.75 -9.92 -0.52
CA THR A 2 -21.29 -10.01 -0.64
C THR A 2 -20.96 -11.24 -1.50
N GLN A 3 -20.36 -11.04 -2.66
CA GLN A 3 -19.92 -12.14 -3.52
C GLN A 3 -18.58 -12.66 -2.98
N GLN A 4 -18.49 -13.97 -2.77
CA GLN A 4 -17.23 -14.59 -2.39
C GLN A 4 -16.35 -14.73 -3.64
N LEU A 5 -15.14 -14.18 -3.60
CA LEU A 5 -14.18 -14.29 -4.69
C LEU A 5 -13.53 -15.67 -4.67
N SER A 6 -13.40 -16.29 -5.84
CA SER A 6 -12.54 -17.47 -6.00
C SER A 6 -11.07 -17.06 -5.99
N ASN A 7 -10.15 -18.00 -5.76
CA ASN A 7 -8.71 -17.72 -5.84
C ASN A 7 -8.32 -17.13 -7.20
N ASP A 8 -8.92 -17.60 -8.29
CA ASP A 8 -8.62 -17.11 -9.65
C ASP A 8 -9.06 -15.65 -9.83
N HIS A 9 -10.22 -15.26 -9.27
CA HIS A 9 -10.64 -13.86 -9.25
C HIS A 9 -9.67 -13.00 -8.43
N VAL A 10 -9.25 -13.47 -7.24
CA VAL A 10 -8.29 -12.74 -6.40
C VAL A 10 -6.95 -12.55 -7.12
N CYS A 11 -6.45 -13.61 -7.75
CA CYS A 11 -5.22 -13.58 -8.53
C CYS A 11 -5.32 -12.61 -9.72
N TYR A 12 -6.42 -12.67 -10.47
CA TYR A 12 -6.63 -11.82 -11.65
C TYR A 12 -6.81 -10.33 -11.28
N PHE A 13 -7.57 -10.04 -10.23
CA PHE A 13 -7.70 -8.65 -9.75
C PHE A 13 -6.38 -8.12 -9.20
N LEU A 14 -5.64 -8.92 -8.43
CA LEU A 14 -4.32 -8.52 -7.92
C LEU A 14 -3.34 -8.21 -9.05
N TYR A 15 -3.30 -9.07 -10.08
CA TYR A 15 -2.49 -8.85 -11.28
C TYR A 15 -2.82 -7.50 -11.94
N GLN A 16 -4.10 -7.22 -12.21
CA GLN A 16 -4.51 -5.97 -12.86
C GLN A 16 -4.19 -4.73 -12.02
N ILE A 17 -4.35 -4.81 -10.68
CA ILE A 17 -3.96 -3.73 -9.77
C ILE A 17 -2.46 -3.46 -9.89
N LEU A 18 -1.63 -4.50 -9.82
CA LEU A 18 -0.17 -4.35 -9.89
C LEU A 18 0.30 -3.90 -11.27
N ARG A 19 -0.33 -4.38 -12.35
CA ARG A 19 -0.05 -3.94 -13.73
C ARG A 19 -0.33 -2.44 -13.89
N GLY A 20 -1.47 -1.97 -13.41
CA GLY A 20 -1.78 -0.54 -13.38
C GLY A 20 -0.82 0.25 -12.50
N LEU A 21 -0.46 -0.29 -11.34
CA LEU A 21 0.46 0.36 -10.41
C LEU A 21 1.89 0.45 -10.96
N LYS A 22 2.37 -0.56 -11.71
CA LYS A 22 3.65 -0.54 -12.42
C LYS A 22 3.72 0.66 -13.36
N TYR A 23 2.67 0.88 -14.15
CA TYR A 23 2.60 2.04 -15.04
C TYR A 23 2.67 3.36 -14.25
N ILE A 24 1.85 3.52 -13.20
CA ILE A 24 1.83 4.72 -12.34
C ILE A 24 3.22 4.97 -11.72
N HIS A 25 3.83 3.93 -11.16
CA HIS A 25 5.13 4.01 -10.52
C HIS A 25 6.27 4.28 -11.50
N SER A 26 6.20 3.76 -12.72
CA SER A 26 7.19 4.06 -13.76
C SER A 26 7.15 5.53 -14.20
N ALA A 27 5.98 6.17 -14.14
CA ALA A 27 5.82 7.61 -14.32
C ALA A 27 6.31 8.45 -13.11
N ASN A 28 6.97 7.83 -12.12
CA ASN A 28 7.36 8.49 -10.87
C ASN A 28 6.18 9.10 -10.07
N VAL A 29 4.97 8.53 -10.20
CA VAL A 29 3.77 8.97 -9.48
C VAL A 29 3.45 8.00 -8.34
N LEU A 30 2.97 8.53 -7.22
CA LEU A 30 2.40 7.79 -6.09
C LEU A 30 0.88 7.99 -6.07
N HIS A 31 0.11 6.93 -5.92
CA HIS A 31 -1.36 7.03 -5.85
C HIS A 31 -1.84 7.53 -4.47
N ARG A 32 -1.25 7.02 -3.38
CA ARG A 32 -1.44 7.44 -1.98
C ARG A 32 -2.81 7.17 -1.35
N ASP A 33 -3.81 6.80 -2.15
CA ASP A 33 -5.16 6.43 -1.65
C ASP A 33 -5.73 5.17 -2.32
N LEU A 34 -4.90 4.13 -2.49
CA LEU A 34 -5.38 2.84 -3.01
C LEU A 34 -6.25 2.15 -1.96
N LYS A 35 -7.48 1.83 -2.36
CA LYS A 35 -8.49 1.14 -1.55
C LYS A 35 -9.55 0.52 -2.47
N PRO A 36 -10.35 -0.46 -2.02
CA PRO A 36 -11.32 -1.15 -2.86
C PRO A 36 -12.30 -0.22 -3.60
N SER A 37 -12.74 0.89 -3.00
CA SER A 37 -13.65 1.84 -3.67
C SER A 37 -13.02 2.58 -4.84
N ASN A 38 -11.68 2.61 -4.93
CA ASN A 38 -10.92 3.27 -5.97
C ASN A 38 -10.45 2.28 -7.06
N LEU A 39 -10.98 1.05 -7.03
CA LEU A 39 -10.74 -0.01 -8.01
C LEU A 39 -12.06 -0.35 -8.70
N LEU A 40 -12.27 0.24 -9.87
CA LEU A 40 -13.49 0.06 -10.64
C LEU A 40 -13.46 -1.27 -11.37
N LEU A 41 -14.58 -2.02 -11.29
CA LEU A 41 -14.77 -3.30 -11.97
C LEU A 41 -15.96 -3.22 -12.91
N ASN A 42 -15.86 -3.87 -14.07
CA ASN A 42 -16.98 -4.12 -14.96
C ASN A 42 -17.43 -5.59 -14.90
N THR A 43 -18.45 -5.94 -15.69
CA THR A 43 -19.02 -7.31 -15.73
C THR A 43 -18.07 -8.36 -16.32
N THR A 44 -17.05 -7.94 -17.06
CA THR A 44 -16.00 -8.80 -17.63
C THR A 44 -14.79 -8.94 -16.71
N CYS A 45 -14.86 -8.41 -15.48
CA CYS A 45 -13.78 -8.41 -14.50
C CYS A 45 -12.55 -7.57 -14.91
N ASP A 46 -12.70 -6.61 -15.82
CA ASP A 46 -11.67 -5.62 -16.09
C ASP A 46 -11.61 -4.61 -14.95
N LEU A 47 -10.41 -4.34 -14.47
CA LEU A 47 -10.12 -3.47 -13.35
C LEU A 47 -9.44 -2.18 -13.80
N LYS A 48 -9.89 -1.04 -13.28
CA LYS A 48 -9.22 0.27 -13.47
C LYS A 48 -9.04 0.99 -12.13
N ILE A 49 -7.83 1.51 -11.92
CA ILE A 49 -7.51 2.39 -10.79
C ILE A 49 -8.07 3.79 -11.10
N CYS A 50 -8.78 4.38 -10.14
CA CYS A 50 -9.32 5.74 -10.25
C CYS A 50 -8.99 6.58 -9.01
N ASP A 51 -9.37 7.86 -9.06
CA ASP A 51 -9.21 8.84 -7.96
C ASP A 51 -7.75 9.17 -7.59
N PHE A 52 -7.12 9.95 -8.48
CA PHE A 52 -5.75 10.46 -8.31
C PHE A 52 -5.72 11.81 -7.55
N GLY A 53 -6.77 12.18 -6.82
CA GLY A 53 -6.85 13.49 -6.15
C GLY A 53 -5.79 13.70 -5.07
N LEU A 54 -5.25 12.61 -4.51
CA LEU A 54 -4.16 12.63 -3.53
C LEU A 54 -2.79 12.25 -4.13
N ALA A 55 -2.75 12.00 -5.43
CA ALA A 55 -1.52 11.59 -6.11
C ALA A 55 -0.47 12.70 -6.07
N ARG A 56 0.80 12.29 -6.02
CA ARG A 56 1.97 13.17 -6.00
C ARG A 56 3.13 12.52 -6.75
N ILE A 57 4.05 13.34 -7.24
CA ILE A 57 5.33 12.86 -7.74
C ILE A 57 6.11 12.28 -6.56
N ALA A 58 6.77 11.14 -6.77
CA ALA A 58 7.66 10.59 -5.76
C ALA A 58 8.92 11.46 -5.69
N ASP A 59 9.07 12.19 -4.59
CA ASP A 59 10.25 12.98 -4.30
C ASP A 59 10.90 12.45 -3.00
N PRO A 60 12.04 11.75 -3.09
CA PRO A 60 12.78 11.28 -1.94
C PRO A 60 13.47 12.41 -1.15
N ASP A 61 13.77 13.54 -1.81
CA ASP A 61 14.66 14.60 -1.32
C ASP A 61 13.88 15.82 -0.79
N HIS A 62 12.73 16.14 -1.38
CA HIS A 62 11.85 17.23 -0.94
C HIS A 62 10.49 16.68 -0.50
N ASP A 63 10.28 16.70 0.81
CA ASP A 63 8.99 16.40 1.41
C ASP A 63 8.15 17.68 1.40
N HIS A 64 7.00 17.66 0.72
CA HIS A 64 5.97 18.65 0.98
C HIS A 64 5.49 18.41 2.41
N THR A 65 6.12 19.12 3.35
CA THR A 65 5.87 19.12 4.80
C THR A 65 4.50 19.68 5.17
N GLY A 66 3.48 19.37 4.37
CA GLY A 66 2.08 19.53 4.70
C GLY A 66 1.80 18.79 6.00
N PHE A 67 1.98 19.52 7.09
CA PHE A 67 1.59 19.22 8.46
C PHE A 67 0.36 18.34 8.42
N LEU A 68 0.40 17.22 9.18
CA LEU A 68 -0.64 16.26 9.54
C LEU A 68 -2.05 16.89 9.61
N THR A 69 -2.58 17.33 8.48
CA THR A 69 -3.93 17.83 8.39
C THR A 69 -4.72 16.55 8.47
N GLU A 70 -5.50 16.47 9.54
CA GLU A 70 -6.26 15.31 9.94
C GLU A 70 -7.12 14.83 8.75
N TYR A 71 -6.57 13.92 7.95
CA TYR A 71 -7.23 13.52 6.72
C TYR A 71 -8.53 12.82 7.08
N VAL A 72 -9.65 13.36 6.60
CA VAL A 72 -11.02 12.84 6.71
C VAL A 72 -11.20 11.66 5.74
N ALA A 73 -10.22 10.75 5.70
CA ALA A 73 -10.17 9.62 4.79
C ALA A 73 -9.96 8.30 5.54
N THR A 74 -10.35 7.21 4.90
CA THR A 74 -10.20 5.84 5.40
C THR A 74 -8.72 5.51 5.62
N ARG A 75 -8.32 5.31 6.88
CA ARG A 75 -6.92 5.06 7.27
C ARG A 75 -6.47 3.60 7.09
N TRP A 76 -7.41 2.71 6.79
CA TRP A 76 -7.23 1.26 6.89
C TRP A 76 -6.14 0.69 5.96
N TYR A 77 -5.86 1.38 4.87
CA TYR A 77 -4.87 0.99 3.86
C TYR A 77 -3.55 1.75 3.98
N ARG A 78 -3.38 2.61 4.99
CA ARG A 78 -2.15 3.40 5.16
C ARG A 78 -1.01 2.57 5.76
N ALA A 79 0.18 2.76 5.20
CA ALA A 79 1.41 2.08 5.60
C ALA A 79 1.97 2.59 6.94
N PRO A 80 2.63 1.74 7.76
CA PRO A 80 3.09 2.09 9.11
C PRO A 80 3.96 3.34 9.15
N GLU A 81 4.80 3.56 8.14
CA GLU A 81 5.65 4.74 8.01
C GLU A 81 4.88 6.07 7.87
N ILE A 82 3.69 6.04 7.25
CA ILE A 82 2.74 7.18 7.23
C ILE A 82 2.30 7.49 8.67
N MET A 83 2.10 6.44 9.48
CA MET A 83 1.75 6.56 10.89
C MET A 83 2.95 6.74 11.83
N LEU A 84 4.15 7.00 11.30
CA LEU A 84 5.33 7.25 12.14
C LEU A 84 6.06 8.53 11.74
N ASN A 85 5.46 9.31 10.85
CA ASN A 85 5.99 10.58 10.35
C ASN A 85 7.40 10.41 9.75
N SER A 86 7.62 9.27 9.08
CA SER A 86 8.86 9.07 8.32
C SER A 86 8.85 10.05 7.15
N LYS A 87 9.87 10.90 7.08
CA LYS A 87 10.19 11.61 5.84
C LYS A 87 10.43 10.57 4.74
N GLY A 88 10.00 10.84 3.51
CA GLY A 88 10.21 9.95 2.37
C GLY A 88 9.02 9.04 2.07
N TYR A 89 7.95 9.64 1.54
CA TYR A 89 6.88 8.88 0.88
C TYR A 89 7.45 8.24 -0.39
N THR A 90 7.57 6.92 -0.39
CA THR A 90 8.08 6.16 -1.55
C THR A 90 6.96 5.34 -2.17
N LYS A 91 7.25 4.76 -3.35
CA LYS A 91 6.40 3.79 -4.06
C LYS A 91 5.91 2.64 -3.16
N SER A 92 6.66 2.32 -2.09
CA SER A 92 6.32 1.26 -1.14
C SER A 92 4.97 1.47 -0.42
N ILE A 93 4.48 2.71 -0.25
CA ILE A 93 3.23 2.99 0.47
C ILE A 93 2.00 2.48 -0.31
N ASP A 94 2.07 2.52 -1.64
CA ASP A 94 1.03 1.99 -2.50
C ASP A 94 1.05 0.46 -2.46
N VAL A 95 2.24 -0.16 -2.44
CA VAL A 95 2.37 -1.63 -2.30
C VAL A 95 1.79 -2.13 -0.98
N TRP A 96 1.97 -1.40 0.12
CA TRP A 96 1.31 -1.71 1.39
C TRP A 96 -0.21 -1.68 1.26
N SER A 97 -0.73 -0.65 0.60
CA SER A 97 -2.17 -0.50 0.35
C SER A 97 -2.72 -1.68 -0.46
N VAL A 98 -1.98 -2.12 -1.49
CA VAL A 98 -2.29 -3.33 -2.27
C VAL A 98 -2.27 -4.59 -1.40
N GLY A 99 -1.31 -4.73 -0.49
CA GLY A 99 -1.29 -5.83 0.48
C GLY A 99 -2.54 -5.85 1.38
N CYS A 100 -3.01 -4.68 1.82
CA CYS A 100 -4.25 -4.56 2.59
C CYS A 100 -5.48 -4.95 1.74
N ILE A 101 -5.51 -4.57 0.47
CA ILE A 101 -6.56 -4.95 -0.48
C ILE A 101 -6.55 -6.47 -0.73
N LEU A 102 -5.38 -7.09 -0.92
CA LEU A 102 -5.24 -8.55 -1.05
C LEU A 102 -5.78 -9.28 0.17
N ALA A 103 -5.40 -8.85 1.37
CA ALA A 103 -5.93 -9.40 2.62
C ALA A 103 -7.45 -9.27 2.72
N GLU A 104 -8.01 -8.14 2.28
CA GLU A 104 -9.45 -7.91 2.27
C GLU A 104 -10.19 -8.78 1.24
N MET A 105 -9.60 -9.00 0.06
CA MET A 105 -10.14 -9.95 -0.92
C MET A 105 -10.15 -11.39 -0.38
N LEU A 106 -9.13 -11.79 0.39
CA LEU A 106 -9.04 -13.12 1.02
C LEU A 106 -9.99 -13.29 2.21
N GLY A 107 -10.28 -12.21 2.95
CA GLY A 107 -11.04 -12.23 4.20
C GLY A 107 -12.45 -11.64 4.15
N ASN A 108 -12.83 -10.98 3.05
CA ASN A 108 -14.04 -10.16 2.89
C ASN A 108 -14.26 -9.12 4.01
N ARG A 109 -13.17 -8.67 4.65
CA ARG A 109 -13.19 -7.65 5.70
C ARG A 109 -11.86 -6.88 5.71
N PRO A 110 -11.85 -5.60 6.12
CA PRO A 110 -10.63 -4.82 6.22
C PRO A 110 -9.64 -5.48 7.19
N LEU A 111 -8.36 -5.53 6.83
CA LEU A 111 -7.32 -6.12 7.67
C LEU A 111 -7.00 -5.26 8.90
N PHE A 112 -6.91 -3.94 8.72
CA PHE A 112 -6.53 -3.00 9.77
C PHE A 112 -7.58 -1.88 9.93
N PRO A 113 -8.72 -2.14 10.59
CA PRO A 113 -9.82 -1.18 10.71
C PRO A 113 -9.63 -0.16 11.85
N GLY A 114 -8.48 0.54 11.89
CA GLY A 114 -8.17 1.50 12.96
C GLY A 114 -9.05 2.75 12.94
N LYS A 115 -9.46 3.21 14.13
CA LYS A 115 -10.34 4.37 14.33
C LYS A 115 -9.59 5.71 14.32
N HIS A 116 -8.34 5.69 14.74
CA HIS A 116 -7.44 6.83 14.76
C HIS A 116 -6.00 6.37 14.57
N TYR A 117 -5.06 7.31 14.49
CA TYR A 117 -3.66 7.07 14.13
C TYR A 117 -2.97 5.98 14.97
N LEU A 118 -3.01 6.10 16.30
CA LEU A 118 -2.44 5.10 17.21
C LEU A 118 -3.17 3.75 17.15
N ASP A 119 -4.48 3.75 16.93
CA ASP A 119 -5.27 2.51 16.82
C ASP A 119 -4.92 1.75 15.54
N GLN A 120 -4.75 2.47 14.42
CA GLN A 120 -4.26 1.89 13.16
C GLN A 120 -2.90 1.21 13.34
N LEU A 121 -1.95 1.89 13.99
CA LEU A 121 -0.64 1.31 14.29
C LEU A 121 -0.77 0.06 15.20
N ASN A 122 -1.63 0.12 16.22
CA ASN A 122 -1.87 -1.02 17.10
C ASN A 122 -2.48 -2.23 16.39
N HIS A 123 -3.37 -2.02 15.43
CA HIS A 123 -3.91 -3.06 14.55
C HIS A 123 -2.80 -3.72 13.72
N ILE A 124 -1.91 -2.91 13.13
CA ILE A 124 -0.78 -3.40 12.33
C ILE A 124 0.15 -4.25 13.18
N LEU A 125 0.62 -3.71 14.32
CA LEU A 125 1.52 -4.42 15.24
C LEU A 125 0.83 -5.63 15.89
N GLY A 126 -0.49 -5.64 15.98
CA GLY A 126 -1.27 -6.79 16.45
C GLY A 126 -1.19 -8.00 15.52
N VAL A 127 -0.93 -7.78 14.23
CA VAL A 127 -0.79 -8.86 13.23
C VAL A 127 0.68 -9.12 12.91
N LEU A 128 1.46 -8.08 12.62
CA LEU A 128 2.86 -8.22 12.23
C LEU A 128 3.78 -8.54 13.42
N GLY A 129 3.33 -8.28 14.65
CA GLY A 129 4.16 -8.37 15.85
C GLY A 129 4.98 -7.10 16.07
N SER A 130 5.83 -7.14 17.10
CA SER A 130 6.77 -6.07 17.40
C SER A 130 7.85 -6.01 16.31
N PRO A 131 8.18 -4.81 15.77
CA PRO A 131 9.23 -4.68 14.76
C PRO A 131 10.59 -5.06 15.35
N SER A 132 11.49 -5.55 14.50
CA SER A 132 12.87 -5.83 14.89
C SER A 132 13.62 -4.52 15.19
N GLN A 133 14.73 -4.60 15.94
CA GLN A 133 15.55 -3.42 16.22
C GLN A 133 16.07 -2.76 14.94
N GLU A 134 16.39 -3.56 13.92
CA GLU A 134 16.80 -3.08 12.60
C GLU A 134 15.67 -2.33 11.89
N ASP A 135 14.43 -2.86 11.94
CA ASP A 135 13.28 -2.20 11.33
C ASP A 135 12.90 -0.90 12.05
N LEU A 136 13.17 -0.80 13.35
CA LEU A 136 12.98 0.45 14.10
C LEU A 136 13.97 1.55 13.69
N MET A 137 15.13 1.21 13.12
CA MET A 137 16.12 2.19 12.67
C MET A 137 15.63 2.98 11.45
N CYS A 138 14.70 2.44 10.65
CA CYS A 138 14.13 3.19 9.52
C CYS A 138 13.18 4.31 9.96
N ILE A 139 12.72 4.31 11.22
CA ILE A 139 11.84 5.34 11.77
C ILE A 139 12.70 6.52 12.20
N ILE A 140 12.67 7.64 11.48
CA ILE A 140 13.50 8.82 11.79
C ILE A 140 13.02 9.53 13.07
N ASN A 141 11.73 9.49 13.36
CA ASN A 141 11.14 10.17 14.52
C ASN A 141 11.42 9.41 15.83
N ASP A 142 12.32 9.94 16.66
CA ASP A 142 12.70 9.33 17.94
C ASP A 142 11.54 9.15 18.91
N LYS A 143 10.55 10.06 18.92
CA LYS A 143 9.36 9.90 19.78
C LYS A 143 8.51 8.72 19.33
N ALA A 144 8.32 8.57 18.02
CA ALA A 144 7.56 7.46 17.46
C ALA A 144 8.27 6.12 17.68
N ARG A 145 9.62 6.10 17.51
CA ARG A 145 10.45 4.94 17.82
C ARG A 145 10.36 4.55 19.30
N GLY A 146 10.53 5.51 20.21
CA GLY A 146 10.43 5.28 21.65
C GLY A 146 9.05 4.80 22.09
N TYR A 147 7.98 5.31 21.46
CA TYR A 147 6.62 4.82 21.70
C TYR A 147 6.49 3.33 21.34
N ILE A 148 6.91 2.91 20.14
CA ILE A 148 6.83 1.50 19.74
C ILE A 148 7.65 0.61 20.67
N GLN A 149 8.85 1.05 21.06
CA GLN A 149 9.71 0.31 22.00
C GLN A 149 9.10 0.16 23.39
N SER A 150 8.24 1.09 23.81
CA SER A 150 7.54 1.02 25.09
C SER A 150 6.35 0.05 25.10
N LEU A 151 5.88 -0.39 23.93
CA LEU A 151 4.74 -1.31 23.83
C LEU A 151 5.15 -2.73 24.26
N PRO A 152 4.22 -3.51 24.86
CA PRO A 152 4.47 -4.92 25.14
C PRO A 152 4.85 -5.69 23.87
N LEU A 153 5.79 -6.63 24.00
CA LEU A 153 6.22 -7.47 22.89
C LEU A 153 5.05 -8.31 22.37
N LYS A 154 4.87 -8.31 21.04
CA LYS A 154 3.84 -9.09 20.33
C LYS A 154 4.50 -10.03 19.34
N ALA A 155 4.06 -11.29 19.33
CA ALA A 155 4.44 -12.24 18.31
C ALA A 155 3.66 -11.98 17.01
N LYS A 156 4.30 -12.23 15.86
CA LYS A 156 3.64 -12.20 14.56
C LYS A 156 2.55 -13.26 14.49
N VAL A 157 1.37 -12.88 14.00
CA VAL A 157 0.27 -13.82 13.71
C VAL A 157 0.52 -14.48 12.36
N PRO A 158 0.61 -15.81 12.26
CA PRO A 158 0.82 -16.47 10.98
C PRO A 158 -0.34 -16.22 10.01
N TRP A 159 -0.07 -15.82 8.76
CA TRP A 159 -1.11 -15.56 7.76
C TRP A 159 -2.02 -16.77 7.51
N LYS A 160 -1.47 -17.98 7.55
CA LYS A 160 -2.24 -19.23 7.40
C LYS A 160 -3.27 -19.42 8.51
N ARG A 161 -3.05 -18.86 9.71
CA ARG A 161 -4.05 -18.83 10.79
C ARG A 161 -5.19 -17.86 10.49
N MET A 162 -4.87 -16.71 9.88
CA MET A 162 -5.87 -15.69 9.52
C MET A 162 -6.69 -16.09 8.28
N TYR A 163 -6.04 -16.72 7.31
CA TYR A 163 -6.62 -17.14 6.04
C TYR A 163 -6.37 -18.64 5.78
N PRO A 164 -6.99 -19.56 6.54
CA PRO A 164 -6.72 -21.01 6.42
C PRO A 164 -6.96 -21.59 5.03
N LYS A 165 -7.90 -21.03 4.29
CA LYS A 165 -8.32 -21.48 2.96
C LYS A 165 -7.55 -20.82 1.81
N ALA A 166 -6.72 -19.82 2.08
CA ALA A 166 -5.98 -19.11 1.05
C ALA A 166 -4.83 -19.98 0.49
N ASP A 167 -4.53 -19.74 -0.79
CA ASP A 167 -3.40 -20.30 -1.49
C ASP A 167 -2.08 -19.89 -0.80
N ALA A 168 -1.13 -20.83 -0.69
CA ALA A 168 0.13 -20.59 0.01
C ALA A 168 0.99 -19.51 -0.68
N LYS A 169 0.99 -19.46 -2.02
CA LYS A 169 1.70 -18.44 -2.79
C LYS A 169 1.06 -17.06 -2.61
N ALA A 170 -0.27 -16.99 -2.46
CA ALA A 170 -0.96 -15.73 -2.15
C ALA A 170 -0.53 -15.18 -0.78
N LEU A 171 -0.44 -16.05 0.23
CA LEU A 171 -0.01 -15.66 1.58
C LEU A 171 1.47 -15.26 1.64
N ASP A 172 2.30 -15.90 0.83
CA ASP A 172 3.71 -15.55 0.69
C ASP A 172 3.90 -14.18 0.03
N LEU A 173 3.12 -13.86 -1.02
CA LEU A 173 3.11 -12.52 -1.62
C LEU A 173 2.57 -11.47 -0.65
N LEU A 174 1.49 -11.79 0.06
CA LEU A 174 0.90 -10.93 1.09
C LEU A 174 1.92 -10.57 2.18
N ASP A 175 2.72 -11.54 2.63
CA ASP A 175 3.77 -11.32 3.62
C ASP A 175 4.81 -10.31 3.13
N LYS A 176 5.25 -10.45 1.88
CA LYS A 176 6.23 -9.55 1.27
C LYS A 176 5.70 -8.13 1.07
N MET A 177 4.41 -7.98 0.73
CA MET A 177 3.73 -6.67 0.61
C MET A 177 3.51 -6.00 1.97
N LEU A 178 3.14 -6.77 3.00
CA LEU A 178 2.89 -6.27 4.36
C LEU A 178 4.15 -6.36 5.24
N THR A 179 5.30 -6.04 4.66
CA THR A 179 6.55 -5.86 5.38
C THR A 179 6.55 -4.49 6.08
N PHE A 180 6.81 -4.49 7.39
CA PHE A 180 6.80 -3.26 8.22
C PHE A 180 7.80 -2.22 7.70
N ASN A 181 9.05 -2.64 7.49
CA ASN A 181 10.10 -1.76 6.99
C ASN A 181 9.90 -1.51 5.48
N PRO A 182 9.65 -0.26 5.05
CA PRO A 182 9.36 0.05 3.65
C PRO A 182 10.52 -0.30 2.72
N ASN A 183 11.77 -0.28 3.20
CA ASN A 183 12.96 -0.59 2.40
C ASN A 183 13.12 -2.09 2.11
N LYS A 184 12.44 -2.94 2.89
CA LYS A 184 12.42 -4.40 2.72
C LYS A 184 11.14 -4.89 2.02
N ARG A 185 10.19 -3.98 1.78
CA ARG A 185 8.91 -4.29 1.13
C ARG A 185 9.16 -4.56 -0.34
N ILE A 186 8.50 -5.59 -0.87
CA ILE A 186 8.57 -5.95 -2.28
C ILE A 186 8.16 -4.75 -3.15
N ASN A 187 8.85 -4.51 -4.26
CA ASN A 187 8.41 -3.51 -5.24
C ASN A 187 7.38 -4.09 -6.22
N VAL A 188 6.78 -3.25 -7.06
CA VAL A 188 5.68 -3.66 -7.94
C VAL A 188 6.13 -4.65 -9.02
N GLU A 189 7.35 -4.48 -9.56
CA GLU A 189 7.92 -5.36 -10.57
C GLU A 189 8.21 -6.75 -10.00
N GLN A 190 8.79 -6.81 -8.80
CA GLN A 190 9.03 -8.05 -8.06
C GLN A 190 7.71 -8.74 -7.68
N ALA A 191 6.67 -7.97 -7.36
CA ALA A 191 5.34 -8.52 -7.05
C ALA A 191 4.68 -9.13 -8.28
N LEU A 192 4.77 -8.49 -9.45
CA LEU A 192 4.29 -9.04 -10.73
C LEU A 192 5.01 -10.34 -11.10
N ALA A 193 6.33 -10.40 -10.88
CA ALA A 193 7.14 -11.60 -11.11
C ALA A 193 6.95 -12.72 -10.05
N HIS A 194 6.08 -12.53 -9.06
CA HIS A 194 5.90 -13.50 -7.99
C HIS A 194 5.18 -14.78 -8.48
N PRO A 195 5.54 -15.99 -7.98
CA PRO A 195 4.92 -17.25 -8.40
C PRO A 195 3.39 -17.35 -8.25
N TYR A 196 2.76 -16.44 -7.50
CA TYR A 196 1.30 -16.37 -7.37
C TYR A 196 0.63 -15.81 -8.63
N LEU A 197 1.34 -14.97 -9.39
CA LEU A 197 0.85 -14.27 -10.58
C LEU A 197 1.42 -14.85 -11.89
N GLU A 198 2.17 -15.95 -11.79
CA GLU A 198 2.87 -16.62 -12.90
C GLU A 198 1.99 -16.86 -14.14
N GLN A 199 0.70 -17.15 -13.94
CA GLN A 199 -0.24 -17.39 -15.04
C GLN A 199 -0.60 -16.14 -15.88
N TYR A 200 -0.37 -14.93 -15.34
CA TYR A 200 -0.69 -13.66 -15.97
C TYR A 200 0.55 -12.79 -16.24
N TYR A 201 1.66 -13.08 -15.58
CA TYR A 201 2.89 -12.31 -15.70
C TYR A 201 3.43 -12.36 -17.13
N ASP A 202 3.48 -11.20 -17.78
CA ASP A 202 4.06 -11.04 -19.11
C ASP A 202 4.71 -9.66 -19.21
N PRO A 203 6.05 -9.56 -19.07
CA PRO A 203 6.77 -8.30 -19.18
C PRO A 203 6.51 -7.56 -20.50
N GLY A 204 6.20 -8.29 -21.59
CA GLY A 204 5.92 -7.71 -22.90
C GLY A 204 4.56 -7.04 -23.00
N ASP A 205 3.60 -7.45 -22.18
CA ASP A 205 2.26 -6.85 -22.06
C ASP A 205 2.08 -6.08 -20.74
N GLU A 206 3.15 -5.62 -20.12
CA GLU A 206 3.11 -4.80 -18.91
C GLU A 206 3.83 -3.47 -19.15
N PRO A 207 3.18 -2.53 -19.85
CA PRO A 207 3.81 -1.29 -20.29
C PRO A 207 4.19 -0.39 -19.11
N VAL A 208 5.20 0.44 -19.36
CA VAL A 208 5.63 1.54 -18.49
C VAL A 208 5.30 2.86 -19.18
N ALA A 209 5.25 3.95 -18.42
CA ALA A 209 5.16 5.28 -18.98
C ALA A 209 6.44 5.60 -19.76
N GLU A 210 6.31 6.35 -20.87
CA GLU A 210 7.43 6.73 -21.73
C GLU A 210 8.41 7.66 -21.00
N GLU A 211 7.87 8.59 -20.19
CA GLU A 211 8.65 9.56 -19.43
C GLU A 211 8.06 9.71 -18.01
N PRO A 212 8.89 10.06 -17.00
CA PRO A 212 8.39 10.45 -15.69
C PRO A 212 7.44 11.64 -15.78
N PHE A 213 6.38 11.62 -14.96
CA PHE A 213 5.47 12.74 -14.81
C PHE A 213 6.16 13.88 -14.07
N THR A 214 6.05 15.09 -14.61
CA THR A 214 6.58 16.33 -13.99
C THR A 214 5.46 17.36 -13.87
N PHE A 215 5.52 18.19 -12.83
CA PHE A 215 4.72 19.40 -12.76
C PHE A 215 5.57 20.55 -13.30
N GLU A 216 5.04 21.31 -14.26
CA GLU A 216 5.72 22.51 -14.77
C GLU A 216 5.84 23.61 -13.69
N MET A 217 4.99 23.57 -12.67
CA MET A 217 4.97 24.51 -11.55
C MET A 217 4.48 23.82 -10.27
N GLU A 218 5.06 24.18 -9.12
CA GLU A 218 4.65 23.68 -7.82
C GLU A 218 3.22 24.16 -7.48
N LEU A 219 2.32 23.20 -7.22
CA LEU A 219 0.88 23.48 -7.04
C LEU A 219 0.48 23.73 -5.58
N ASP A 220 1.32 23.36 -4.62
CA ASP A 220 0.94 23.28 -3.20
C ASP A 220 0.69 24.66 -2.57
N ASP A 221 1.37 25.71 -3.02
CA ASP A 221 1.27 27.07 -2.49
C ASP A 221 0.53 28.06 -3.40
N LEU A 222 -0.09 27.58 -4.48
CA LEU A 222 -0.81 28.46 -5.40
C LEU A 222 -2.17 28.89 -4.82
N PRO A 223 -2.53 30.18 -4.90
CA PRO A 223 -3.85 30.64 -4.50
C PRO A 223 -4.94 30.02 -5.36
N LYS A 224 -6.13 29.78 -4.78
CA LYS A 224 -7.25 29.10 -5.45
C LYS A 224 -7.64 29.73 -6.78
N GLU A 225 -7.46 31.04 -6.92
CA GLU A 225 -7.75 31.80 -8.13
C GLU A 225 -6.82 31.43 -9.29
N ARG A 226 -5.59 30.98 -9.01
CA ARG A 226 -4.64 30.48 -10.03
C ARG A 226 -4.83 29.01 -10.36
N LEU A 227 -5.59 28.28 -9.55
CA LEU A 227 -5.94 26.88 -9.76
C LEU A 227 -7.27 26.70 -10.54
N LYS A 228 -8.02 27.78 -10.75
CA LYS A 228 -9.26 27.81 -11.54
C LYS A 228 -8.98 28.18 -12.99
#